data_AF-A0A6L9Q8K8-F1
#
_entry.id   AF-A0A6L9Q8K8-F1
#
_cell.length_a   1.000
_cell.length_b   1.000
_cell.length_c   1.000
_cell.angle_alpha   90.00
_cell.angle_beta   90.00
_cell.angle_gamma   90.00
#
_symmetry.space_group_name_H-M   'P 1'
#
loop_
_entity.id
_entity.type
_entity.pdbx_description
1 polymer ?
#
loop_
_entity_poly.entity_id
_entity_poly.type
_entity_poly.pdbx_seq_one_letter_code
_entity_poly.pdbx_strand_id
1 'polypeptide(L)'
;MSRITKPAAIASITAAAAVAVAMTATPALAWTAGDFTATLNGNMTINAGVSATCTSSTLSGTIASDGTLSITSASVGGCGVTVTPQNLPWTGKLDGGVATINGFAMSAIGCTYGGNLSGTFTGSDLPVTATFANQTVRKTSGWICPDPATVSAKYDFAAS
;
A
#
# COMPACT_ATOMS: atom_id res chain seq x y z
N MET A 1 73.09 17.36 15.59
CA MET A 1 71.78 18.00 15.30
C MET A 1 71.37 17.62 13.88
N SER A 2 70.13 17.13 13.75
CA SER A 2 69.33 16.76 12.57
C SER A 2 69.87 16.97 11.15
N ARG A 3 69.66 15.96 10.31
CA ARG A 3 68.92 16.03 9.03
C ARG A 3 68.61 14.61 8.51
N ILE A 4 67.40 14.14 8.83
CA ILE A 4 66.72 12.99 8.20
C ILE A 4 66.01 13.54 6.96
N THR A 5 66.12 12.91 5.78
CA THR A 5 65.05 12.96 4.75
C THR A 5 65.25 11.97 3.58
N LYS A 6 64.38 10.94 3.57
CA LYS A 6 63.74 10.21 2.43
C LYS A 6 64.63 9.44 1.42
N PRO A 7 64.18 8.30 0.85
CA PRO A 7 62.86 8.02 0.22
C PRO A 7 62.22 6.70 0.75
N ALA A 8 60.97 6.32 0.50
CA ALA A 8 60.31 6.14 -0.79
C ALA A 8 58.79 6.16 -0.64
N ALA A 9 58.14 6.64 -1.70
CA ALA A 9 56.72 6.66 -1.91
C ALA A 9 56.19 5.25 -2.20
N ILE A 10 55.09 4.88 -1.54
CA ILE A 10 54.18 3.85 -2.04
C ILE A 10 52.83 4.53 -2.18
N ALA A 11 52.46 4.75 -3.44
CA ALA A 11 51.20 5.32 -3.85
C ALA A 11 50.09 4.27 -3.68
N SER A 12 49.21 4.47 -2.70
CA SER A 12 47.97 3.70 -2.59
C SER A 12 46.84 4.53 -3.21
N ILE A 13 46.70 4.45 -4.52
CA ILE A 13 45.54 5.00 -5.23
C ILE A 13 44.41 3.99 -5.07
N THR A 14 43.66 4.07 -3.98
CA THR A 14 42.34 3.44 -3.92
C THR A 14 41.33 4.43 -4.49
N ALA A 15 41.15 4.36 -5.81
CA ALA A 15 39.99 4.96 -6.46
C ALA A 15 38.75 4.18 -6.00
N ALA A 16 38.05 4.70 -5.01
CA ALA A 16 36.71 4.23 -4.68
C ALA A 16 35.81 4.58 -5.87
N ALA A 17 35.43 3.58 -6.64
CA ALA A 17 34.38 3.70 -7.64
C ALA A 17 33.08 4.06 -6.91
N ALA A 18 32.74 5.35 -6.90
CA ALA A 18 31.40 5.79 -6.58
C ALA A 18 30.50 5.26 -7.69
N VAL A 19 29.84 4.13 -7.44
CA VAL A 19 28.69 3.69 -8.24
C VAL A 19 27.61 4.73 -7.99
N ALA A 20 27.61 5.78 -8.80
CA ALA A 20 26.48 6.66 -8.94
C ALA A 20 25.35 5.79 -9.51
N VAL A 21 24.54 5.22 -8.60
CA VAL A 21 23.23 4.71 -8.96
C VAL A 21 22.50 5.92 -9.51
N ALA A 22 22.45 6.03 -10.83
CA ALA A 22 21.52 6.88 -11.53
C ALA A 22 20.14 6.35 -11.16
N MET A 23 19.64 6.82 -10.02
CA MET A 23 18.22 6.78 -9.68
C MET A 23 17.57 7.56 -10.81
N THR A 24 17.07 6.86 -11.82
CA THR A 24 16.06 7.42 -12.70
C THR A 24 14.92 7.76 -11.79
N ALA A 25 14.87 9.00 -11.31
CA ALA A 25 13.71 9.56 -10.65
C ALA A 25 12.62 9.52 -11.71
N THR A 26 11.87 8.42 -11.76
CA THR A 26 10.57 8.39 -12.41
C THR A 26 9.85 9.62 -11.88
N PRO A 27 9.40 10.54 -12.76
CA PRO A 27 8.72 11.75 -12.30
C PRO A 27 7.60 11.29 -11.37
N ALA A 28 7.64 11.77 -10.12
CA ALA A 28 6.55 11.55 -9.18
C ALA A 28 5.29 12.01 -9.89
N LEU A 29 4.33 11.09 -10.06
CA LEU A 29 3.04 11.42 -10.67
C LEU A 29 2.47 12.58 -9.86
N ALA A 30 2.24 13.72 -10.51
CA ALA A 30 1.65 14.87 -9.87
C ALA A 30 0.15 14.62 -9.79
N TRP A 31 -0.31 14.14 -8.65
CA TRP A 31 -1.73 13.89 -8.41
C TRP A 31 -2.46 15.21 -8.22
N THR A 32 -3.69 15.30 -8.71
CA THR A 32 -4.57 16.41 -8.34
C THR A 32 -5.01 16.19 -6.89
N ALA A 33 -4.49 17.02 -5.98
CA ALA A 33 -4.84 16.91 -4.57
C ALA A 33 -6.33 17.22 -4.35
N GLY A 34 -7.01 16.40 -3.55
CA GLY A 34 -8.44 16.55 -3.31
C GLY A 34 -9.07 15.32 -2.67
N ASP A 35 -10.40 15.32 -2.63
CA ASP A 35 -11.18 14.19 -2.15
C ASP A 35 -11.29 13.11 -3.24
N PHE A 36 -11.30 11.85 -2.82
CA PHE A 36 -11.54 10.72 -3.70
C PHE A 36 -12.56 9.77 -3.11
N THR A 37 -13.19 9.02 -4.02
CA THR A 37 -13.99 7.84 -3.70
C THR A 37 -13.50 6.70 -4.57
N ALA A 38 -13.16 5.58 -3.93
CA ALA A 38 -12.76 4.35 -4.56
C ALA A 38 -13.89 3.33 -4.42
N THR A 39 -14.45 2.91 -5.54
CA THR A 39 -15.55 1.94 -5.59
C THR A 39 -15.05 0.58 -6.03
N LEU A 40 -15.59 -0.48 -5.45
CA LEU A 40 -15.23 -1.85 -5.81
C LEU A 40 -15.59 -2.14 -7.27
N ASN A 41 -14.60 -2.52 -8.06
CA ASN A 41 -14.77 -2.98 -9.44
C ASN A 41 -14.74 -4.51 -9.46
N GLY A 42 -15.91 -5.12 -9.58
CA GLY A 42 -16.09 -6.57 -9.49
C GLY A 42 -16.32 -7.03 -8.05
N ASN A 43 -15.67 -8.13 -7.67
CA ASN A 43 -15.90 -8.77 -6.37
C ASN A 43 -14.63 -8.70 -5.51
N MET A 44 -14.81 -8.41 -4.22
CA MET A 44 -13.77 -8.63 -3.22
C MET A 44 -13.91 -10.05 -2.69
N THR A 45 -12.80 -10.78 -2.62
CA THR A 45 -12.76 -12.11 -2.01
C THR A 45 -11.88 -12.07 -0.78
N ILE A 46 -12.40 -12.54 0.35
CA ILE A 46 -11.69 -12.69 1.61
C ILE A 46 -11.65 -14.18 1.93
N ASN A 47 -10.47 -14.78 2.03
CA ASN A 47 -10.30 -16.16 2.41
C ASN A 47 -9.54 -16.25 3.72
N ALA A 48 -10.28 -16.59 4.78
CA ALA A 48 -9.77 -16.86 6.12
C ALA A 48 -10.14 -18.29 6.50
N GLY A 49 -9.72 -19.29 5.70
CA GLY A 49 -10.12 -20.70 5.85
C GLY A 49 -11.48 -21.03 5.23
N VAL A 50 -12.40 -20.06 5.16
CA VAL A 50 -13.59 -20.07 4.31
C VAL A 50 -13.57 -18.82 3.44
N SER A 51 -13.90 -18.98 2.16
CA SER A 51 -13.96 -17.86 1.21
C SER A 51 -15.30 -17.14 1.34
N ALA A 52 -15.25 -15.83 1.62
CA ALA A 52 -16.38 -14.91 1.57
C ALA A 52 -16.19 -13.97 0.38
N THR A 53 -17.29 -13.69 -0.33
CA THR A 53 -17.29 -12.79 -1.49
C THR A 53 -18.15 -11.59 -1.18
N CYS A 54 -17.55 -10.40 -1.18
CA CYS A 54 -18.23 -9.13 -1.02
C CYS A 54 -18.49 -8.51 -2.39
N THR A 55 -19.72 -8.05 -2.63
CA THR A 55 -20.15 -7.47 -3.90
C THR A 55 -20.10 -5.96 -3.93
N SER A 56 -19.89 -5.31 -2.78
CA SER A 56 -19.78 -3.86 -2.69
C SER A 56 -18.71 -3.47 -1.66
N SER A 57 -17.88 -2.50 -2.01
CA SER A 57 -16.98 -1.84 -1.08
C SER A 57 -16.73 -0.43 -1.57
N THR A 58 -16.72 0.53 -0.64
CA THR A 58 -16.43 1.93 -0.95
C THR A 58 -15.42 2.45 0.05
N LEU A 59 -14.36 3.07 -0.45
CA LEU A 59 -13.35 3.77 0.35
C LEU A 59 -13.42 5.24 -0.02
N SER A 60 -13.48 6.15 0.94
CA SER A 60 -13.40 7.58 0.65
C SER A 60 -12.41 8.26 1.57
N GLY A 61 -11.80 9.32 1.07
CA GLY A 61 -10.66 9.94 1.70
C GLY A 61 -10.07 11.07 0.88
N THR A 62 -8.82 11.43 1.17
CA THR A 62 -8.08 12.46 0.45
C THR A 62 -6.82 11.91 -0.19
N ILE A 63 -6.46 12.47 -1.34
CA ILE A 63 -5.17 12.25 -2.00
C ILE A 63 -4.39 13.57 -1.99
N ALA A 64 -3.12 13.51 -1.59
CA ALA A 64 -2.20 14.63 -1.68
C ALA A 64 -1.50 14.64 -3.05
N SER A 65 -0.84 15.76 -3.39
CA SER A 65 -0.18 15.92 -4.70
C SER A 65 1.00 14.98 -4.94
N ASP A 66 1.52 14.35 -3.89
CA ASP A 66 2.56 13.32 -3.93
C ASP A 66 2.00 11.89 -4.01
N GLY A 67 0.68 11.74 -4.13
CA GLY A 67 -0.02 10.46 -4.17
C GLY A 67 -0.29 9.82 -2.82
N THR A 68 0.02 10.50 -1.71
CA THR A 68 -0.31 10.03 -0.37
C THR A 68 -1.81 9.98 -0.17
N LEU A 69 -2.32 8.85 0.30
CA LEU A 69 -3.74 8.61 0.58
C LEU A 69 -4.03 8.69 2.08
N SER A 70 -5.17 9.27 2.42
CA SER A 70 -5.79 9.19 3.74
C SER A 70 -7.23 8.71 3.59
N ILE A 71 -7.48 7.43 3.87
CA ILE A 71 -8.80 6.81 3.79
C ILE A 71 -9.50 7.01 5.14
N THR A 72 -10.44 7.94 5.20
CA THR A 72 -11.14 8.32 6.43
C THR A 72 -12.44 7.55 6.63
N SER A 73 -12.98 6.97 5.55
CA SER A 73 -14.18 6.14 5.60
C SER A 73 -14.03 4.92 4.70
N ALA A 74 -14.58 3.81 5.17
CA ALA A 74 -14.65 2.57 4.43
C ALA A 74 -15.99 1.89 4.74
N SER A 75 -16.58 1.26 3.74
CA SER A 75 -17.76 0.43 3.88
C SER A 75 -17.60 -0.82 3.03
N VAL A 76 -18.07 -1.95 3.54
CA VAL A 76 -18.07 -3.23 2.82
C VAL A 76 -19.44 -3.86 2.99
N GLY A 77 -19.96 -4.43 1.91
CA GLY A 77 -21.28 -5.04 1.87
C GLY A 77 -21.34 -6.25 0.94
N GLY A 78 -22.44 -7.00 1.04
CA GLY A 78 -22.68 -8.16 0.20
C GLY A 78 -21.80 -9.37 0.51
N CYS A 79 -21.07 -9.39 1.64
CA CYS A 79 -20.16 -10.48 2.02
C CYS A 79 -20.87 -11.74 2.57
N GLY A 80 -22.21 -11.73 2.67
CA GLY A 80 -23.01 -12.75 3.38
C GLY A 80 -22.90 -12.66 4.92
N VAL A 81 -21.93 -11.92 5.44
CA VAL A 81 -21.73 -11.62 6.87
C VAL A 81 -21.42 -10.14 7.04
N THR A 82 -21.66 -9.60 8.23
CA THR A 82 -21.28 -8.21 8.54
C THR A 82 -19.77 -8.09 8.61
N VAL A 83 -19.20 -7.32 7.68
CA VAL A 83 -17.79 -6.94 7.67
C VAL A 83 -17.70 -5.46 8.01
N THR A 84 -17.05 -5.14 9.11
CA THR A 84 -16.93 -3.78 9.63
C THR A 84 -15.49 -3.31 9.52
N PRO A 85 -15.19 -2.25 8.74
CA PRO A 85 -13.88 -1.60 8.77
C PRO A 85 -13.55 -1.07 10.17
N GLN A 86 -12.29 -1.14 10.57
CA GLN A 86 -11.80 -0.72 11.88
C GLN A 86 -10.54 0.12 11.72
N ASN A 87 -10.16 0.85 12.78
CA ASN A 87 -8.91 1.60 12.86
C ASN A 87 -8.70 2.63 11.73
N LEU A 88 -9.78 3.29 11.30
CA LEU A 88 -9.69 4.44 10.40
C LEU A 88 -9.11 5.66 11.14
N PRO A 89 -8.37 6.55 10.46
CA PRO A 89 -8.07 6.51 9.03
C PRO A 89 -6.95 5.51 8.68
N TRP A 90 -7.05 4.89 7.50
CA TRP A 90 -5.95 4.15 6.90
C TRP A 90 -5.10 5.08 6.05
N THR A 91 -3.80 4.88 6.05
CA THR A 91 -2.89 5.65 5.19
C THR A 91 -2.54 4.85 3.95
N GLY A 92 -2.03 5.49 2.91
CA GLY A 92 -1.64 4.78 1.70
C GLY A 92 -0.81 5.64 0.77
N LYS A 93 -0.44 5.08 -0.38
CA LYS A 93 0.25 5.82 -1.43
C LYS A 93 -0.01 5.19 -2.79
N LEU A 94 -0.24 6.02 -3.79
CA LEU A 94 -0.24 5.65 -5.21
C LEU A 94 1.01 6.25 -5.86
N ASP A 95 2.04 5.44 -6.07
CA ASP A 95 3.32 5.92 -6.62
C ASP A 95 3.99 4.85 -7.48
N GLY A 96 4.59 5.25 -8.59
CA GLY A 96 5.31 4.35 -9.49
C GLY A 96 4.52 3.12 -9.98
N GLY A 97 3.19 3.23 -10.10
CA GLY A 97 2.31 2.11 -10.47
C GLY A 97 2.00 1.13 -9.33
N VAL A 98 2.44 1.42 -8.10
CA VAL A 98 2.17 0.63 -6.89
C VAL A 98 1.15 1.34 -6.01
N ALA A 99 0.09 0.62 -5.65
CA ALA A 99 -0.93 1.10 -4.73
C ALA A 99 -0.73 0.47 -3.36
N THR A 100 -0.57 1.28 -2.32
CA THR A 100 -0.40 0.79 -0.95
C THR A 100 -1.49 1.31 -0.03
N ILE A 101 -1.93 0.46 0.90
CA ILE A 101 -2.83 0.83 2.01
C ILE A 101 -2.22 0.24 3.28
N ASN A 102 -1.91 1.09 4.25
CA ASN A 102 -1.33 0.73 5.54
C ASN A 102 -2.37 0.92 6.65
N GLY A 103 -2.32 0.02 7.64
CA GLY A 103 -3.28 0.03 8.74
C GLY A 103 -4.67 -0.48 8.37
N PHE A 104 -4.81 -1.13 7.22
CA PHE A 104 -6.04 -1.81 6.82
C PHE A 104 -6.49 -2.75 7.93
N ALA A 105 -7.74 -2.64 8.36
CA ALA A 105 -8.31 -3.53 9.37
C ALA A 105 -9.80 -3.76 9.11
N MET A 106 -10.21 -5.03 9.07
CA MET A 106 -11.61 -5.43 8.92
C MET A 106 -11.97 -6.46 9.97
N SER A 107 -13.15 -6.30 10.56
CA SER A 107 -13.71 -7.22 11.54
C SER A 107 -14.92 -7.94 10.98
N ALA A 108 -14.98 -9.26 11.12
CA ALA A 108 -16.11 -10.08 10.73
C ALA A 108 -16.27 -11.23 11.72
N ILE A 109 -17.50 -11.49 12.20
CA ILE A 109 -17.83 -12.61 13.09
C ILE A 109 -16.89 -12.69 14.32
N GLY A 110 -16.55 -11.54 14.91
CA GLY A 110 -15.66 -11.47 16.08
C GLY A 110 -14.17 -11.71 15.79
N CYS A 111 -13.79 -11.79 14.52
CA CYS A 111 -12.42 -11.91 14.05
C CYS A 111 -11.97 -10.61 13.39
N THR A 112 -10.87 -10.03 13.84
CA THR A 112 -10.30 -8.84 13.19
C THR A 112 -9.02 -9.22 12.49
N TYR A 113 -8.95 -8.84 11.21
CA TYR A 113 -7.79 -9.02 10.35
C TYR A 113 -7.27 -7.66 9.94
N GLY A 114 -5.96 -7.48 9.98
CA GLY A 114 -5.34 -6.25 9.55
C GLY A 114 -3.91 -6.41 9.07
N GLY A 115 -3.41 -5.35 8.47
CA GLY A 115 -2.07 -5.30 7.90
C GLY A 115 -1.93 -4.22 6.85
N ASN A 116 -0.96 -4.42 5.97
CA ASN A 116 -0.70 -3.53 4.85
C ASN A 116 -1.01 -4.27 3.55
N LEU A 117 -1.70 -3.59 2.64
CA LEU A 117 -2.00 -4.08 1.30
C LEU A 117 -1.06 -3.38 0.32
N SER A 118 -0.50 -4.13 -0.62
CA SER A 118 0.32 -3.64 -1.71
C SER A 118 -0.13 -4.27 -3.03
N GLY A 119 -0.67 -3.43 -3.89
CA GLY A 119 -1.19 -3.78 -5.20
C GLY A 119 -0.54 -2.96 -6.30
N THR A 120 -1.10 -3.06 -7.49
CA THR A 120 -0.71 -2.25 -8.64
C THR A 120 -1.85 -1.33 -9.03
N PHE A 121 -1.54 -0.20 -9.66
CA PHE A 121 -2.54 0.63 -10.31
C PHE A 121 -2.08 1.07 -11.69
N THR A 122 -3.03 1.43 -12.53
CA THR A 122 -2.78 1.96 -13.87
C THR A 122 -3.43 3.33 -14.01
N GLY A 123 -2.66 4.31 -14.46
CA GLY A 123 -3.09 5.69 -14.67
C GLY A 123 -2.04 6.69 -14.16
N SER A 124 -2.25 7.97 -14.45
CA SER A 124 -1.36 9.07 -14.06
C SER A 124 -2.02 10.12 -13.16
N ASP A 125 -3.35 10.16 -13.14
CA ASP A 125 -4.18 10.97 -12.23
C ASP A 125 -5.58 10.34 -12.16
N LEU A 126 -6.44 10.80 -11.24
CA LEU A 126 -7.81 10.29 -11.11
C LEU A 126 -8.64 10.53 -12.41
N PRO A 127 -9.42 9.55 -12.88
CA PRO A 127 -9.66 8.24 -12.27
C PRO A 127 -8.58 7.20 -12.56
N VAL A 128 -8.27 6.36 -11.57
CA VAL A 128 -7.35 5.22 -11.70
C VAL A 128 -7.95 3.95 -11.15
N THR A 129 -7.48 2.81 -11.65
CA THR A 129 -7.88 1.49 -11.14
C THR A 129 -6.72 0.86 -10.39
N ALA A 130 -6.93 0.53 -9.11
CA ALA A 130 -5.98 -0.21 -8.28
C ALA A 130 -6.44 -1.65 -8.07
N THR A 131 -5.51 -2.59 -8.17
CA THR A 131 -5.74 -4.03 -8.00
C THR A 131 -4.86 -4.55 -6.86
N PHE A 132 -5.52 -5.10 -5.84
CA PHE A 132 -4.91 -5.77 -4.70
C PHE A 132 -5.20 -7.27 -4.83
N ALA A 133 -4.25 -8.05 -5.34
CA ALA A 133 -4.43 -9.48 -5.53
C ALA A 133 -3.73 -10.28 -4.43
N ASN A 134 -4.42 -11.26 -3.83
CA ASN A 134 -3.87 -12.21 -2.85
C ASN A 134 -3.09 -11.56 -1.69
N GLN A 135 -3.59 -10.43 -1.20
CA GLN A 135 -2.96 -9.69 -0.11
C GLN A 135 -3.13 -10.44 1.21
N THR A 136 -2.02 -10.73 1.88
CA THR A 136 -2.05 -11.45 3.15
C THR A 136 -2.24 -10.47 4.29
N VAL A 137 -3.30 -10.64 5.07
CA VAL A 137 -3.58 -9.90 6.29
C VAL A 137 -3.56 -10.85 7.48
N ARG A 138 -3.06 -10.37 8.62
CA ARG A 138 -2.90 -11.17 9.82
C ARG A 138 -4.06 -10.94 10.76
N LYS A 139 -4.41 -11.96 11.53
CA LYS A 139 -5.32 -11.82 12.66
C LYS A 139 -4.72 -10.86 13.67
N THR A 140 -5.46 -9.80 13.98
CA THR A 140 -5.12 -8.85 15.03
C THR A 140 -5.94 -9.11 16.30
N SER A 141 -7.16 -9.66 16.19
CA SER A 141 -7.96 -10.08 17.34
C SER A 141 -8.92 -11.24 17.01
N GLY A 142 -9.32 -11.99 18.05
CA GLY A 142 -10.30 -13.08 17.98
C GLY A 142 -9.72 -14.45 18.36
N TRP A 143 -10.49 -15.21 19.15
CA TRP A 143 -10.02 -16.44 19.80
C TRP A 143 -9.93 -17.64 18.83
N ILE A 144 -10.92 -17.84 17.95
CA ILE A 144 -11.05 -19.03 17.08
C ILE A 144 -10.75 -18.71 15.60
N CYS A 145 -10.16 -17.56 15.33
CA CYS A 145 -10.00 -17.10 13.95
C CYS A 145 -8.72 -17.69 13.32
N PRO A 146 -8.81 -18.28 12.11
CA PRO A 146 -7.65 -18.78 11.40
C PRO A 146 -6.71 -17.63 11.01
N ASP A 147 -5.41 -17.89 11.01
CA ASP A 147 -4.36 -16.96 10.57
C ASP A 147 -3.42 -17.66 9.58
N PRO A 148 -3.04 -17.04 8.45
CA PRO A 148 -3.47 -15.73 7.97
C PRO A 148 -4.77 -15.77 7.15
N ALA A 149 -5.29 -14.59 6.79
CA ALA A 149 -6.32 -14.44 5.76
C ALA A 149 -5.75 -13.79 4.50
N THR A 150 -6.37 -14.04 3.35
CA THR A 150 -6.03 -13.42 2.07
C THR A 150 -7.18 -12.56 1.56
N VAL A 151 -6.87 -11.40 1.01
CA VAL A 151 -7.82 -10.44 0.46
C VAL A 151 -7.46 -10.16 -0.99
N SER A 152 -8.43 -10.31 -1.88
CA SER A 152 -8.32 -9.88 -3.27
C SER A 152 -9.43 -8.88 -3.56
N ALA A 153 -9.08 -7.70 -4.09
CA ALA A 153 -10.03 -6.65 -4.44
C ALA A 153 -9.47 -5.77 -5.55
N LYS A 154 -10.36 -5.16 -6.31
CA LYS A 154 -10.04 -4.15 -7.33
C LYS A 154 -10.92 -2.94 -7.09
N TYR A 155 -10.33 -1.75 -7.12
CA TYR A 155 -11.01 -0.50 -6.84
C TYR A 155 -10.78 0.52 -7.95
N ASP A 156 -11.83 1.20 -8.36
CA ASP A 156 -11.76 2.38 -9.22
C ASP A 156 -11.82 3.63 -8.36
N PHE A 157 -10.70 4.34 -8.27
CA PHE A 157 -10.55 5.62 -7.60
C PHE A 157 -10.99 6.72 -8.57
N ALA A 158 -11.88 7.61 -8.10
CA ALA A 158 -12.31 8.79 -8.82
C ALA A 158 -12.31 10.01 -7.90
N ALA A 159 -12.12 11.20 -8.48
CA ALA A 159 -12.31 12.45 -7.73
C ALA A 159 -13.77 12.54 -7.24
N SER A 160 -13.96 13.10 -6.04
CA SER A 160 -15.26 13.26 -5.39
C SER A 160 -15.68 14.73 -5.29
#